data_AF-A0A975LKC2-F1
#
_entry.id   AF-A0A975LKC2-F1
#
_cell.length_a   1.000
_cell.length_b   1.000
_cell.length_c   1.000
_cell.angle_alpha   90.00
_cell.angle_beta   90.00
_cell.angle_gamma   90.00
#
_symmetry.space_group_name_H-M   'P 1'
#
loop_
_entity.id
_entity.type
_entity.pdbx_description
1 polymer ?
#
loop_
_entity_poly.entity_id
_entity_poly.type
_entity_poly.pdbx_seq_one_letter_code
_entity_poly.pdbx_strand_id
1 'polypeptide(L)'
;MINCNTAVVLAGGSSSRMPFNKEFVKDGDEYLVHKSIRKLNKYFDEVIVVSNNKEFYADLDCKVFQDEERNKGPLAGLSVALKNSKSEYVYLLAVDMPNISEKVINFLRSSDSGYEVYSLKNNGFIEPFHSLYRKSCLNYYEGSHSLYSLIKRSNSKIIDVKDVNCNISPSELFFNINTQNDLSLYAKSKQVIIVKYDDDTLSIKEDLVVEEYPITLYINKEKYITILCTPESIEDLVVGHLNGEGVIDDVSDILSVDIDENRVDIELKNSPVIKSKEKILYSACGVGTSFHDKLDQIVVDMLENDSKVHPEVVYWLTKYLAQESELFKATGGVHSAIYKIGDKIIFKEDIGRHNAVDKIIGHLLNNNIYTNGLLVVSGRLSSDMVLKCLLAKIPVLISRSAPTSLAIRLAEKYGITLIGFARSKKMNVYTNGFRVSELVK
;
A
#
# COMPACT_ATOMS: atom_id res chain seq x y z
N MET A 1 18.44 -34.34 8.51
CA MET A 1 17.65 -33.20 7.99
C MET A 1 16.34 -33.74 7.46
N ILE A 2 15.24 -33.02 7.73
CA ILE A 2 13.90 -33.39 7.30
C ILE A 2 13.81 -33.23 5.78
N ASN A 3 13.40 -34.29 5.08
CA ASN A 3 13.16 -34.25 3.64
C ASN A 3 11.79 -33.60 3.35
N CYS A 4 11.81 -32.29 3.15
CA CYS A 4 10.62 -31.49 2.82
C CYS A 4 10.89 -30.64 1.58
N ASN A 5 10.63 -31.21 0.40
CA ASN A 5 10.78 -30.52 -0.89
C ASN A 5 9.44 -30.10 -1.50
N THR A 6 8.32 -30.37 -0.82
CA THR A 6 6.99 -29.96 -1.25
C THR A 6 6.46 -28.85 -0.33
N ALA A 7 6.03 -27.73 -0.92
CA ALA A 7 5.21 -26.73 -0.24
C ALA A 7 3.75 -26.85 -0.67
N VAL A 8 2.85 -26.46 0.23
CA VAL A 8 1.41 -26.51 0.07
C VAL A 8 0.82 -25.15 0.38
N VAL A 9 0.06 -24.59 -0.56
CA VAL A 9 -0.73 -23.38 -0.38
C VAL A 9 -2.20 -23.75 -0.33
N LEU A 10 -2.87 -23.46 0.79
CA LEU A 10 -4.32 -23.64 0.91
C LEU A 10 -5.03 -22.37 0.45
N ALA A 11 -5.69 -22.44 -0.70
CA ALA A 11 -6.43 -21.34 -1.32
C ALA A 11 -7.95 -21.60 -1.42
N GLY A 12 -8.46 -22.60 -0.68
CA GLY A 12 -9.88 -22.95 -0.61
C GLY A 12 -10.51 -22.64 0.75
N GLY A 13 -11.61 -21.87 0.74
CA GLY A 13 -12.47 -21.66 1.90
C GLY A 13 -13.42 -20.47 1.73
N SER A 14 -14.73 -20.69 1.90
CA SER A 14 -15.71 -19.60 1.93
C SER A 14 -15.43 -18.70 3.14
N SER A 15 -14.89 -17.51 2.92
CA SER A 15 -14.78 -16.51 3.98
C SER A 15 -16.18 -16.06 4.36
N SER A 16 -16.72 -16.53 5.48
CA SER A 16 -18.01 -16.08 6.01
C SER A 16 -17.97 -14.63 6.51
N ARG A 17 -16.79 -13.98 6.48
CA ARG A 17 -16.53 -12.66 7.05
C ARG A 17 -16.04 -11.61 6.03
N MET A 18 -15.92 -11.96 4.74
CA MET A 18 -15.49 -11.04 3.68
C MET A 18 -16.39 -11.15 2.44
N PRO A 19 -16.67 -10.05 1.71
CA PRO A 19 -17.46 -10.08 0.48
C PRO A 19 -16.68 -10.53 -0.77
N PHE A 20 -15.39 -10.91 -0.65
CA PHE A 20 -14.53 -11.32 -1.77
C PHE A 20 -13.69 -12.57 -1.44
N ASN A 21 -13.32 -13.32 -2.49
CA ASN A 21 -12.53 -14.54 -2.39
C ASN A 21 -11.03 -14.20 -2.23
N LYS A 22 -10.41 -14.71 -1.15
CA LYS A 22 -9.04 -14.36 -0.72
C LYS A 22 -7.96 -14.72 -1.76
N GLU A 23 -8.22 -15.67 -2.65
CA GLU A 23 -7.24 -16.03 -3.69
C GLU A 23 -7.09 -14.96 -4.78
N PHE A 24 -8.06 -14.04 -4.92
CA PHE A 24 -8.02 -12.95 -5.90
C PHE A 24 -7.49 -11.63 -5.34
N VAL A 25 -6.93 -11.65 -4.11
CA VAL A 25 -6.33 -10.45 -3.51
C VAL A 25 -5.08 -10.08 -4.30
N LYS A 26 -5.02 -8.83 -4.77
CA LYS A 26 -3.91 -8.28 -5.55
C LYS A 26 -3.04 -7.34 -4.72
N ASP A 27 -1.74 -7.38 -4.98
CA ASP A 27 -0.75 -6.43 -4.49
C ASP A 27 -0.06 -5.79 -5.71
N GLY A 28 -0.51 -4.58 -6.06
CA GLY A 28 -0.29 -4.00 -7.38
C GLY A 28 -1.11 -4.72 -8.45
N ASP A 29 -0.48 -5.07 -9.57
CA ASP A 29 -1.14 -5.78 -10.68
C ASP A 29 -1.16 -7.31 -10.52
N GLU A 30 -0.37 -7.82 -9.57
CA GLU A 30 -0.19 -9.26 -9.35
C GLU A 30 -0.99 -9.78 -8.16
N TYR A 31 -1.51 -11.00 -8.25
CA TYR A 31 -2.17 -11.69 -7.15
C TYR A 31 -1.18 -12.12 -6.07
N LEU A 32 -1.50 -11.86 -4.79
CA LEU A 32 -0.65 -12.25 -3.66
C LEU A 32 -0.33 -13.74 -3.64
N VAL A 33 -1.29 -14.59 -4.00
CA VAL A 33 -1.08 -16.03 -4.08
C VAL A 33 -0.09 -16.40 -5.18
N HIS A 34 -0.07 -15.68 -6.31
CA HIS A 34 0.91 -15.89 -7.37
C HIS A 34 2.32 -15.50 -6.90
N LYS A 35 2.46 -14.36 -6.19
CA LYS A 35 3.72 -13.95 -5.54
C LYS A 35 4.22 -15.03 -4.57
N SER A 36 3.34 -15.53 -3.72
CA SER A 36 3.65 -16.59 -2.75
C SER A 36 4.12 -17.87 -3.44
N ILE A 37 3.43 -18.33 -4.48
CA ILE A 37 3.81 -19.53 -5.25
C ILE A 37 5.19 -19.35 -5.88
N ARG A 38 5.43 -18.23 -6.57
CA ARG A 38 6.73 -17.93 -7.20
C ARG A 38 7.86 -17.88 -6.16
N LYS A 39 7.57 -17.35 -4.97
CA LYS A 39 8.54 -17.32 -3.86
C LYS A 39 8.81 -18.72 -3.31
N LEU A 40 7.78 -19.57 -3.16
CA LEU A 40 7.93 -20.95 -2.73
C LEU A 40 8.74 -21.79 -3.75
N ASN A 41 8.54 -21.58 -5.06
CA ASN A 41 9.32 -22.26 -6.11
C ASN A 41 10.83 -21.99 -6.04
N LYS A 42 11.27 -20.95 -5.31
CA LYS A 42 12.71 -20.72 -5.04
C LYS A 42 13.28 -21.65 -3.97
N TYR A 43 12.43 -22.24 -3.12
CA TYR A 43 12.83 -23.04 -1.95
C TYR A 43 12.36 -24.50 -1.99
N PHE A 44 11.40 -24.84 -2.85
CA PHE A 44 10.74 -26.14 -2.93
C PHE A 44 10.70 -26.62 -4.38
N ASP A 45 10.96 -27.92 -4.59
CA ASP A 45 10.92 -28.57 -5.93
C ASP A 45 9.49 -28.81 -6.41
N GLU A 46 8.53 -28.79 -5.50
CA GLU A 46 7.11 -28.99 -5.78
C GLU A 46 6.27 -28.01 -4.97
N VAL A 47 5.42 -27.25 -5.64
CA VAL A 47 4.37 -26.46 -4.99
C VAL A 47 3.01 -27.04 -5.35
N ILE A 48 2.25 -27.41 -4.32
CA ILE A 48 0.87 -27.85 -4.42
C ILE A 48 -0.05 -26.70 -3.98
N VAL A 49 -1.05 -26.40 -4.80
CA VAL A 49 -2.13 -25.48 -4.45
C VAL A 49 -3.40 -26.30 -4.28
N VAL A 50 -4.10 -26.11 -3.16
CA VAL A 50 -5.42 -26.68 -2.97
C VAL A 50 -6.46 -25.58 -3.16
N SER A 51 -7.13 -25.60 -4.33
CA SER A 51 -8.15 -24.63 -4.73
C SER A 51 -9.14 -25.28 -5.70
N ASN A 52 -10.37 -24.74 -5.70
CA ASN A 52 -11.39 -25.11 -6.68
C ASN A 52 -11.19 -24.40 -8.04
N ASN A 53 -10.36 -23.36 -8.11
CA ASN A 53 -10.17 -22.51 -9.28
C ASN A 53 -8.92 -22.91 -10.07
N LYS A 54 -8.90 -24.13 -10.61
CA LYS A 54 -7.73 -24.71 -11.29
C LYS A 54 -7.16 -23.84 -12.42
N GLU A 55 -8.03 -23.26 -13.24
CA GLU A 55 -7.63 -22.44 -14.39
C GLU A 55 -6.90 -21.17 -13.97
N PHE A 56 -7.17 -20.64 -12.78
CA PHE A 56 -6.55 -19.42 -12.27
C PHE A 56 -5.03 -19.55 -12.07
N TYR A 57 -4.55 -20.77 -11.84
CA TYR A 57 -3.13 -21.05 -11.61
C TYR A 57 -2.43 -21.69 -12.82
N ALA A 58 -3.07 -21.70 -14.00
CA ALA A 58 -2.58 -22.44 -15.17
C ALA A 58 -1.19 -22.00 -15.66
N ASP A 59 -0.88 -20.71 -15.52
CA ASP A 59 0.39 -20.12 -15.95
C ASP A 59 1.50 -20.17 -14.87
N LEU A 60 1.25 -20.86 -13.76
CA LEU A 60 2.21 -21.00 -12.66
C LEU A 60 2.80 -22.41 -12.62
N ASP A 61 4.08 -22.48 -12.26
CA ASP A 61 4.74 -23.75 -11.97
C ASP A 61 4.27 -24.30 -10.62
N CYS A 62 3.08 -24.91 -10.62
CA CYS A 62 2.47 -25.53 -9.45
C CYS A 62 1.47 -26.62 -9.86
N LYS A 63 1.12 -27.50 -8.91
CA LYS A 63 0.08 -28.51 -9.08
C LYS A 63 -1.18 -28.12 -8.33
N VAL A 64 -2.31 -28.04 -9.01
CA VAL A 64 -3.58 -27.71 -8.36
C VAL A 64 -4.42 -28.97 -8.13
N PHE A 65 -4.86 -29.15 -6.89
CA PHE A 65 -5.83 -30.17 -6.49
C PHE A 65 -7.08 -29.52 -5.92
N GLN A 66 -8.24 -30.10 -6.20
CA GLN A 66 -9.52 -29.63 -5.66
C GLN A 66 -9.79 -30.28 -4.31
N ASP A 67 -10.53 -29.58 -3.45
CA ASP A 67 -10.99 -30.14 -2.18
C ASP A 67 -12.25 -30.96 -2.42
N GLU A 68 -12.15 -32.28 -2.28
CA GLU A 68 -13.27 -33.22 -2.47
C GLU A 68 -14.29 -33.15 -1.32
N GLU A 69 -13.88 -32.67 -0.13
CA GLU A 69 -14.72 -32.60 1.06
C GLU A 69 -15.19 -31.16 1.34
N ARG A 70 -16.23 -30.72 0.62
CA ARG A 70 -16.85 -29.39 0.86
C ARG A 70 -17.14 -29.17 2.35
N ASN A 71 -16.65 -28.04 2.88
CA ASN A 71 -16.91 -27.51 4.24
C ASN A 71 -16.11 -28.08 5.43
N LYS A 72 -15.04 -28.87 5.25
CA LYS A 72 -14.17 -29.29 6.37
C LYS A 72 -12.96 -28.37 6.65
N GLY A 73 -12.84 -27.26 5.92
CA GLY A 73 -11.85 -26.20 6.18
C GLY A 73 -10.41 -26.62 5.90
N PRO A 74 -9.40 -25.89 6.43
CA PRO A 74 -7.98 -26.08 6.10
C PRO A 74 -7.44 -27.49 6.34
N LEU A 75 -8.06 -28.26 7.25
CA LEU A 75 -7.66 -29.62 7.56
C LEU A 75 -7.90 -30.58 6.37
N ALA A 76 -9.02 -30.45 5.66
CA ALA A 76 -9.30 -31.25 4.46
C ALA A 76 -8.32 -30.92 3.34
N GLY A 77 -8.04 -29.63 3.13
CA GLY A 77 -7.04 -29.19 2.18
C GLY A 77 -5.64 -29.77 2.45
N LEU A 78 -5.20 -29.76 3.72
CA LEU A 78 -3.94 -30.42 4.10
C LEU A 78 -3.96 -31.92 3.77
N SER A 79 -5.08 -32.61 3.98
CA SER A 79 -5.22 -34.05 3.69
C SER A 79 -5.06 -34.36 2.21
N VAL A 80 -5.73 -33.60 1.34
CA VAL A 80 -5.59 -33.70 -0.12
C VAL A 80 -4.14 -33.49 -0.53
N ALA A 81 -3.50 -32.44 0.00
CA ALA A 81 -2.12 -32.11 -0.33
C ALA A 81 -1.13 -33.19 0.12
N LEU A 82 -1.26 -33.69 1.35
CA LEU A 82 -0.40 -34.76 1.88
C LEU A 82 -0.51 -36.04 1.04
N LYS A 83 -1.72 -36.45 0.66
CA LYS A 83 -1.95 -37.65 -0.18
C LYS A 83 -1.30 -37.54 -1.56
N ASN A 84 -1.25 -36.33 -2.13
CA ASN A 84 -0.74 -36.08 -3.48
C ASN A 84 0.73 -35.58 -3.53
N SER A 85 1.30 -35.19 -2.40
CA SER A 85 2.69 -34.72 -2.30
C SER A 85 3.72 -35.81 -2.59
N LYS A 86 4.83 -35.45 -3.22
CA LYS A 86 5.97 -36.37 -3.40
C LYS A 86 6.79 -36.52 -2.12
N SER A 87 6.93 -35.43 -1.36
CA SER A 87 7.73 -35.41 -0.14
C SER A 87 7.07 -36.15 1.02
N GLU A 88 7.87 -36.60 1.99
CA GLU A 88 7.35 -37.18 3.22
C GLU A 88 6.76 -36.11 4.15
N TYR A 89 7.41 -34.94 4.17
CA TYR A 89 6.96 -33.74 4.85
C TYR A 89 6.57 -32.67 3.84
N VAL A 90 5.51 -31.93 4.15
CA VAL A 90 5.09 -30.75 3.39
C VAL A 90 5.18 -29.50 4.26
N TYR A 91 5.58 -28.38 3.66
CA TYR A 91 5.50 -27.07 4.29
C TYR A 91 4.15 -26.42 3.98
N LEU A 92 3.37 -26.09 5.00
CA LEU A 92 2.01 -25.57 4.84
C LEU A 92 1.96 -24.04 4.96
N LEU A 93 1.31 -23.39 3.99
CA LEU A 93 1.05 -21.96 3.95
C LEU A 93 -0.44 -21.69 3.66
N ALA A 94 -0.99 -20.63 4.24
CA ALA A 94 -2.31 -20.12 3.88
C ALA A 94 -2.20 -19.07 2.78
N VAL A 95 -3.24 -18.96 1.93
CA VAL A 95 -3.28 -17.97 0.82
C VAL A 95 -3.19 -16.52 1.29
N ASP A 96 -3.62 -16.24 2.53
CA ASP A 96 -3.67 -14.92 3.15
C ASP A 96 -2.43 -14.57 3.98
N MET A 97 -1.40 -15.43 4.00
CA MET A 97 -0.13 -15.23 4.71
C MET A 97 1.04 -15.07 3.72
N PRO A 98 1.26 -13.87 3.15
CA PRO A 98 2.21 -13.66 2.06
C PRO A 98 3.70 -13.72 2.48
N ASN A 99 3.99 -13.61 3.77
CA ASN A 99 5.35 -13.42 4.28
C ASN A 99 6.11 -14.73 4.49
N ILE A 100 6.75 -15.23 3.44
CA ILE A 100 7.61 -16.42 3.52
C ILE A 100 9.04 -16.07 3.93
N SER A 101 9.57 -16.76 4.96
CA SER A 101 10.95 -16.60 5.45
C SER A 101 11.80 -17.84 5.16
N GLU A 102 12.89 -17.65 4.42
CA GLU A 102 13.89 -18.70 4.15
C GLU A 102 14.48 -19.26 5.45
N LYS A 103 14.81 -18.38 6.40
CA LYS A 103 15.42 -18.79 7.68
C LYS A 103 14.49 -19.69 8.49
N VAL A 104 13.18 -19.44 8.44
CA VAL A 104 12.17 -20.31 9.06
C VAL A 104 12.13 -21.67 8.37
N ILE A 105 12.06 -21.68 7.03
CA ILE A 105 12.04 -22.92 6.24
C ILE A 105 13.28 -23.77 6.54
N ASN A 106 14.47 -23.16 6.48
CA ASN A 106 15.73 -23.84 6.71
C ASN A 106 15.87 -24.33 8.16
N PHE A 107 15.46 -23.51 9.14
CA PHE A 107 15.45 -23.90 10.54
C PHE A 107 14.57 -25.14 10.77
N LEU A 108 13.34 -25.13 10.24
CA LEU A 108 12.43 -26.27 10.35
C LEU A 108 13.02 -27.52 9.66
N ARG A 109 13.59 -27.40 8.46
CA ARG A 109 14.25 -28.51 7.75
C ARG A 109 15.48 -29.07 8.48
N SER A 110 16.21 -28.21 9.19
CA SER A 110 17.40 -28.58 9.96
C SER A 110 17.10 -29.31 11.27
N SER A 111 15.84 -29.28 11.73
CA SER A 111 15.42 -29.96 12.95
C SER A 111 15.59 -31.48 12.85
N ASP A 112 15.80 -32.13 14.00
CA ASP A 112 15.83 -33.59 14.10
C ASP A 112 14.50 -34.18 13.62
N SER A 113 14.56 -35.24 12.81
CA SER A 113 13.38 -36.00 12.39
C SER A 113 12.81 -36.82 13.56
N GLY A 114 11.50 -37.03 13.60
CA GLY A 114 10.85 -37.85 14.63
C GLY A 114 9.45 -37.41 15.01
N TYR A 115 9.09 -36.15 14.74
CA TYR A 115 7.75 -35.62 14.96
C TYR A 115 6.92 -35.63 13.69
N GLU A 116 5.61 -35.83 13.84
CA GLU A 116 4.63 -35.74 12.76
C GLU A 116 4.38 -34.31 12.32
N VAL A 117 4.49 -33.33 13.24
CA VAL A 117 4.31 -31.91 12.92
C VAL A 117 5.38 -31.08 13.61
N TYR A 118 5.96 -30.12 12.88
CA TYR A 118 6.78 -29.05 13.43
C TYR A 118 6.04 -27.74 13.20
N SER A 119 5.63 -27.10 14.29
CA SER A 119 4.84 -25.88 14.23
C SER A 119 5.43 -24.81 15.13
N LEU A 120 5.20 -23.56 14.75
CA LEU A 120 5.69 -22.40 15.47
C LEU A 120 4.66 -21.93 16.48
N LYS A 121 5.12 -21.30 17.55
CA LYS A 121 4.26 -20.52 18.45
C LYS A 121 4.78 -19.09 18.60
N ASN A 122 3.86 -18.15 18.75
CA ASN A 122 4.15 -16.77 19.12
C ASN A 122 3.28 -16.38 20.32
N ASN A 123 3.89 -15.88 21.39
CA ASN A 123 3.20 -15.46 22.62
C ASN A 123 2.19 -16.51 23.15
N GLY A 124 2.54 -17.78 23.06
CA GLY A 124 1.72 -18.92 23.52
C GLY A 124 0.69 -19.45 22.53
N PHE A 125 0.44 -18.75 21.41
CA PHE A 125 -0.44 -19.20 20.35
C PHE A 125 0.32 -20.05 19.34
N ILE A 126 -0.17 -21.25 19.06
CA ILE A 126 0.39 -22.15 18.04
C ILE A 126 -0.17 -21.70 16.68
N GLU A 127 0.73 -21.46 15.72
CA GLU A 127 0.39 -21.13 14.34
C GLU A 127 0.43 -22.39 13.47
N PRO A 128 -0.71 -22.90 12.99
CA PRO A 128 -0.72 -24.10 12.16
C PRO A 128 -0.12 -23.93 10.76
N PHE A 129 0.00 -22.70 10.27
CA PHE A 129 0.72 -22.38 9.04
C PHE A 129 2.21 -22.12 9.32
N HIS A 130 3.02 -21.90 8.28
CA HIS A 130 4.49 -21.84 8.41
C HIS A 130 5.08 -23.07 9.13
N SER A 131 4.47 -24.23 8.90
CA SER A 131 4.69 -25.46 9.67
C SER A 131 4.94 -26.65 8.74
N LEU A 132 5.71 -27.64 9.22
CA LEU A 132 5.97 -28.88 8.50
C LEU A 132 5.02 -29.99 8.97
N TYR A 133 4.34 -30.65 8.05
CA TYR A 133 3.45 -31.78 8.32
C TYR A 133 3.95 -33.04 7.61
N ARG A 134 4.14 -34.11 8.38
CA ARG A 134 4.48 -35.45 7.85
C ARG A 134 3.21 -36.15 7.37
N LYS A 135 3.31 -36.95 6.30
CA LYS A 135 2.19 -37.80 5.84
C LYS A 135 1.55 -38.64 6.95
N SER A 136 2.32 -39.14 7.91
CA SER A 136 1.79 -39.94 9.03
C SER A 136 0.91 -39.16 10.00
N CYS A 137 0.89 -37.81 9.96
CA CYS A 137 -0.05 -37.04 10.76
C CYS A 137 -1.52 -37.32 10.38
N LEU A 138 -1.77 -37.87 9.17
CA LEU A 138 -3.09 -38.30 8.73
C LEU A 138 -3.70 -39.41 9.60
N ASN A 139 -2.88 -40.16 10.35
CA ASN A 139 -3.39 -41.12 11.34
C ASN A 139 -4.24 -40.46 12.42
N TYR A 140 -4.09 -39.14 12.62
CA TYR A 140 -4.84 -38.34 13.59
C TYR A 140 -6.00 -37.56 12.94
N TYR A 141 -6.22 -37.68 11.62
CA TYR A 141 -7.20 -36.89 10.86
C TYR A 141 -8.64 -37.07 11.37
N GLU A 142 -9.15 -38.30 11.47
CA GLU A 142 -10.56 -38.59 11.80
C GLU A 142 -11.04 -38.04 13.14
N GLY A 143 -10.13 -37.85 14.12
CA GLY A 143 -10.50 -37.27 15.41
C GLY A 143 -10.15 -35.79 15.56
N SER A 144 -9.73 -35.12 14.49
CA SER A 144 -9.30 -33.72 14.49
C SER A 144 -10.31 -32.90 13.69
N HIS A 145 -10.71 -31.75 14.22
CA HIS A 145 -11.70 -30.86 13.60
C HIS A 145 -11.07 -29.58 13.03
N SER A 146 -9.75 -29.42 13.17
CA SER A 146 -8.96 -28.27 12.73
C SER A 146 -7.48 -28.62 12.68
N LEU A 147 -6.67 -27.82 11.99
CA LEU A 147 -5.21 -27.98 12.02
C LEU A 147 -4.65 -27.86 13.45
N TYR A 148 -5.19 -26.96 14.27
CA TYR A 148 -4.79 -26.81 15.68
C TYR A 148 -5.05 -28.11 16.48
N SER A 149 -6.24 -28.71 16.34
CA SER A 149 -6.54 -29.98 17.02
C SER A 149 -5.68 -31.13 16.51
N LEU A 150 -5.33 -31.15 15.22
CA LEU A 150 -4.41 -32.12 14.64
C LEU A 150 -3.02 -32.01 15.26
N ILE A 151 -2.48 -30.79 15.38
CA ILE A 151 -1.19 -30.53 16.02
C ILE A 151 -1.19 -31.01 17.47
N LYS A 152 -2.25 -30.71 18.23
CA LYS A 152 -2.35 -31.10 19.64
C LYS A 152 -2.44 -32.62 19.85
N ARG A 153 -3.02 -33.36 18.90
CA ARG A 153 -3.26 -34.81 19.01
C ARG A 153 -2.13 -35.66 18.44
N SER A 154 -1.42 -35.14 17.45
CA SER A 154 -0.24 -35.78 16.87
C SER A 154 1.00 -35.56 17.74
N ASN A 155 2.04 -36.38 17.54
CA ASN A 155 3.32 -36.15 18.19
C ASN A 155 4.06 -34.98 17.51
N SER A 156 3.81 -33.78 18.04
CA SER A 156 4.23 -32.50 17.46
C SER A 156 5.36 -31.85 18.25
N LYS A 157 6.28 -31.20 17.55
CA LYS A 157 7.28 -30.28 18.12
C LYS A 157 6.82 -28.84 17.94
N ILE A 158 6.58 -28.15 19.06
CA ILE A 158 6.19 -26.73 19.06
C ILE A 158 7.40 -25.87 19.42
N ILE A 159 7.75 -24.96 18.53
CA ILE A 159 8.97 -24.15 18.64
C ILE A 159 8.58 -22.69 18.82
N ASP A 160 9.18 -22.00 19.79
CA ASP A 160 8.95 -20.56 19.92
C ASP A 160 9.61 -19.85 18.74
N VAL A 161 8.86 -18.98 18.05
CA VAL A 161 9.39 -18.24 16.90
C VAL A 161 10.58 -17.36 17.30
N LYS A 162 10.68 -16.96 18.56
CA LYS A 162 11.84 -16.21 19.11
C LYS A 162 13.13 -17.03 19.11
N ASP A 163 13.03 -18.37 19.13
CA ASP A 163 14.17 -19.27 19.05
C ASP A 163 14.66 -19.46 17.59
N VAL A 164 13.86 -18.99 16.62
CA VAL A 164 14.23 -18.96 15.21
C VAL A 164 14.87 -17.61 14.92
N ASN A 165 16.11 -17.60 14.44
CA ASN A 165 16.78 -16.39 13.98
C ASN A 165 16.09 -15.89 12.70
N CYS A 166 14.93 -15.24 12.81
CA CYS A 166 14.16 -14.72 11.67
C CYS A 166 14.69 -13.35 11.25
N ASN A 167 14.73 -13.09 9.93
CA ASN A 167 14.99 -11.76 9.39
C ASN A 167 13.74 -10.86 9.35
N ILE A 168 12.58 -11.42 9.70
CA ILE A 168 11.29 -10.73 9.75
C ILE A 168 10.72 -10.89 11.16
N SER A 169 9.92 -9.92 11.59
CA SER A 169 9.29 -10.00 12.90
C SER A 169 8.29 -11.16 12.97
N PRO A 170 8.03 -11.75 14.15
CA PRO A 170 6.96 -12.73 14.33
C PRO A 170 5.59 -12.26 13.80
N SER A 171 5.20 -11.02 14.05
CA SER A 171 3.90 -10.53 13.57
C SER A 171 3.88 -10.23 12.08
N GLU A 172 5.03 -10.06 11.43
CA GLU A 172 5.14 -9.99 9.97
C GLU A 172 5.07 -11.39 9.37
N LEU A 173 5.82 -12.36 9.92
CA LEU A 173 5.78 -13.76 9.50
C LEU A 173 4.34 -14.31 9.56
N PHE A 174 3.61 -13.99 10.62
CA PHE A 174 2.24 -14.46 10.83
C PHE A 174 1.16 -13.47 10.39
N PHE A 175 1.53 -12.45 9.61
CA PHE A 175 0.58 -11.45 9.13
C PHE A 175 -0.45 -12.11 8.21
N ASN A 176 -1.73 -11.89 8.51
CA ASN A 176 -2.85 -12.44 7.75
C ASN A 176 -3.71 -11.30 7.18
N ILE A 177 -3.96 -11.33 5.88
CA ILE A 177 -4.80 -10.36 5.17
C ILE A 177 -6.27 -10.78 5.26
N ASN A 178 -7.02 -10.08 6.12
CA ASN A 178 -8.44 -10.34 6.37
C ASN A 178 -9.38 -9.23 5.90
N THR A 179 -8.86 -8.08 5.48
CA THR A 179 -9.65 -6.96 4.95
C THR A 179 -8.91 -6.28 3.81
N GLN A 180 -9.63 -5.48 3.00
CA GLN A 180 -8.99 -4.61 2.01
C GLN A 180 -8.06 -3.60 2.69
N ASN A 181 -8.36 -3.20 3.92
CA ASN A 181 -7.52 -2.31 4.70
C ASN A 181 -6.21 -3.00 5.12
N ASP A 182 -6.26 -4.27 5.49
CA ASP A 182 -5.05 -5.04 5.85
C ASP A 182 -4.10 -5.15 4.65
N LEU A 183 -4.65 -5.36 3.45
CA LEU A 183 -3.89 -5.36 2.20
C LEU A 183 -3.26 -3.99 1.94
N SER A 184 -4.05 -2.92 2.05
CA SER A 184 -3.54 -1.55 1.85
C SER A 184 -2.44 -1.18 2.85
N LEU A 185 -2.57 -1.60 4.11
CA LEU A 185 -1.53 -1.40 5.11
C LEU A 185 -0.30 -2.25 4.82
N TYR A 186 -0.47 -3.54 4.52
CA TYR A 186 0.61 -4.45 4.16
C TYR A 186 1.45 -3.95 2.98
N ALA A 187 0.80 -3.43 1.94
CA ALA A 187 1.47 -2.90 0.77
C ALA A 187 2.27 -1.61 1.07
N LYS A 188 1.89 -0.83 2.09
CA LYS A 188 2.41 0.52 2.35
C LYS A 188 3.24 0.63 3.62
N SER A 189 3.47 -0.47 4.33
CA SER A 189 4.16 -0.45 5.61
C SER A 189 4.97 -1.71 5.86
N LYS A 190 5.99 -1.59 6.72
CA LYS A 190 6.84 -2.68 7.19
C LYS A 190 6.74 -2.76 8.70
N GLN A 191 6.83 -3.97 9.25
CA GLN A 191 7.01 -4.13 10.68
C GLN A 191 8.49 -4.09 11.03
N VAL A 192 8.82 -3.40 12.11
CA VAL A 192 10.17 -3.32 12.63
C VAL A 192 10.18 -3.60 14.12
N ILE A 193 11.29 -4.16 14.61
CA ILE A 193 11.51 -4.33 16.04
C ILE A 193 12.12 -3.05 16.60
N ILE A 194 11.46 -2.46 17.59
CA ILE A 194 11.89 -1.26 18.28
C ILE A 194 12.19 -1.53 19.75
N VAL A 195 12.99 -0.64 20.35
CA VAL A 195 13.08 -0.51 21.80
C VAL A 195 12.18 0.66 22.20
N LYS A 196 11.07 0.37 22.86
CA LYS A 196 10.14 1.38 23.38
C LYS A 196 10.52 1.74 24.81
N TYR A 197 10.69 3.03 25.06
CA TYR A 197 10.79 3.62 26.39
C TYR A 197 9.45 4.27 26.77
N ASP A 198 8.82 3.81 27.84
CA ASP A 198 7.48 4.22 28.28
C ASP A 198 7.44 4.23 29.81
N ASP A 199 7.11 5.36 30.44
CA ASP A 199 7.11 5.53 31.91
C ASP A 199 8.32 4.88 32.62
N ASP A 200 9.53 5.28 32.21
CA ASP A 200 10.82 4.77 32.71
C ASP A 200 11.13 3.29 32.43
N THR A 201 10.29 2.58 31.69
CA THR A 201 10.49 1.17 31.33
C THR A 201 10.96 1.00 29.89
N LEU A 202 12.01 0.17 29.69
CA LEU A 202 12.44 -0.28 28.37
C LEU A 202 11.79 -1.61 28.01
N SER A 203 11.18 -1.69 26.83
CA SER A 203 10.60 -2.93 26.30
C SER A 203 10.91 -3.09 24.81
N ILE A 204 11.16 -4.32 24.36
CA ILE A 204 11.27 -4.62 22.93
C ILE A 204 9.85 -4.86 22.40
N LYS A 205 9.46 -4.14 21.36
CA LYS A 205 8.13 -4.23 20.74
C LYS A 205 8.26 -4.19 19.22
N GLU A 206 7.22 -4.65 18.55
CA GLU A 206 7.06 -4.41 17.13
C GLU A 206 6.34 -3.06 16.93
N ASP A 207 6.73 -2.35 15.88
CA ASP A 207 6.09 -1.11 15.45
C ASP A 207 5.90 -1.13 13.94
N LEU A 208 4.91 -0.38 13.46
CA LEU A 208 4.60 -0.30 12.04
C LEU A 208 5.19 1.01 11.47
N VAL A 209 6.04 0.88 10.46
CA VAL A 209 6.63 2.02 9.77
C VAL A 209 6.14 2.07 8.34
N VAL A 210 5.91 3.27 7.82
CA VAL A 210 5.54 3.44 6.41
C VAL A 210 6.70 2.99 5.50
N GLU A 211 6.38 2.37 4.38
CA GLU A 211 7.34 1.98 3.35
C GLU A 211 7.66 3.17 2.43
N GLU A 212 8.93 3.57 2.43
CA GLU A 212 9.46 4.54 1.46
C GLU A 212 9.88 3.81 0.18
N TYR A 213 9.04 3.94 -0.85
CA TYR A 213 9.20 3.22 -2.11
C TYR A 213 9.79 4.13 -3.20
N PRO A 214 11.01 3.86 -3.71
CA PRO A 214 11.59 4.64 -4.78
C PRO A 214 11.00 4.24 -6.13
N ILE A 215 10.45 5.18 -6.88
CA ILE A 215 10.11 5.00 -8.31
C ILE A 215 11.01 5.88 -9.18
N THR A 216 11.52 5.34 -10.28
CA THR A 216 12.35 6.08 -11.24
C THR A 216 11.61 6.25 -12.55
N LEU A 217 11.38 7.50 -12.93
CA LEU A 217 10.69 7.88 -14.16
C LEU A 217 11.69 8.04 -15.29
N TYR A 218 11.37 7.47 -16.43
CA TYR A 218 12.07 7.61 -17.70
C TYR A 218 11.12 8.23 -18.71
N ILE A 219 11.50 9.36 -19.30
CA ILE A 219 10.71 10.04 -20.34
C ILE A 219 11.42 9.81 -21.67
N ASN A 220 10.72 9.22 -22.65
CA ASN A 220 11.27 8.91 -23.97
C ASN A 220 12.63 8.19 -23.88
N LYS A 221 12.73 7.22 -22.95
CA LYS A 221 13.91 6.39 -22.63
C LYS A 221 15.04 7.09 -21.86
N GLU A 222 14.95 8.39 -21.61
CA GLU A 222 15.93 9.12 -20.79
C GLU A 222 15.48 9.19 -19.33
N LYS A 223 16.43 8.96 -18.39
CA LYS A 223 16.13 9.05 -16.96
C LYS A 223 15.74 10.48 -16.61
N TYR A 224 14.54 10.66 -16.09
CA TYR A 224 14.01 11.95 -15.70
C TYR A 224 14.25 12.25 -14.21
N ILE A 225 13.68 11.44 -13.30
CA ILE A 225 13.75 11.67 -11.86
C ILE A 225 13.50 10.38 -11.07
N THR A 226 13.98 10.32 -9.82
CA THR A 226 13.55 9.31 -8.85
C THR A 226 12.73 9.98 -7.75
N ILE A 227 11.52 9.49 -7.49
CA ILE A 227 10.58 9.97 -6.47
C ILE A 227 10.48 8.92 -5.37
N LEU A 228 10.61 9.35 -4.11
CA LEU A 228 10.31 8.52 -2.94
C LEU A 228 8.83 8.71 -2.56
N CYS A 229 8.03 7.64 -2.60
CA CYS A 229 6.57 7.70 -2.44
C CYS A 229 6.01 6.46 -1.71
N THR A 230 4.69 6.42 -1.49
CA THR A 230 4.01 5.15 -1.15
C THR A 230 3.72 4.35 -2.43
N PRO A 231 3.78 3.00 -2.39
CA PRO A 231 3.68 2.11 -3.56
C PRO A 231 2.23 1.90 -4.03
N GLU A 232 1.46 2.98 -4.16
CA GLU A 232 0.07 2.94 -4.61
C GLU A 232 -0.23 4.17 -5.49
N SER A 233 -1.15 4.04 -6.44
CA SER A 233 -1.57 5.15 -7.32
C SER A 233 -0.36 5.76 -8.05
N ILE A 234 0.56 4.91 -8.51
CA ILE A 234 1.80 5.35 -9.15
C ILE A 234 1.52 6.09 -10.45
N GLU A 235 0.58 5.60 -11.26
CA GLU A 235 0.16 6.30 -12.48
C GLU A 235 -0.39 7.70 -12.17
N ASP A 236 -1.28 7.84 -11.17
CA ASP A 236 -1.78 9.15 -10.73
C ASP A 236 -0.63 10.04 -10.21
N LEU A 237 0.32 9.48 -9.46
CA LEU A 237 1.50 10.23 -9.00
C LEU A 237 2.32 10.75 -10.19
N VAL A 238 2.57 9.92 -11.19
CA VAL A 238 3.35 10.24 -12.39
C VAL A 238 2.67 11.37 -13.17
N VAL A 239 1.39 11.21 -13.50
CA VAL A 239 0.63 12.20 -14.27
C VAL A 239 0.56 13.52 -13.51
N GLY A 240 0.24 13.49 -12.21
CA GLY A 240 0.20 14.69 -11.40
C GLY A 240 1.55 15.36 -11.21
N HIS A 241 2.63 14.59 -11.09
CA HIS A 241 3.99 15.12 -11.02
C HIS A 241 4.37 15.83 -12.31
N LEU A 242 4.17 15.20 -13.47
CA LEU A 242 4.47 15.81 -14.77
C LEU A 242 3.67 17.11 -14.99
N ASN A 243 2.38 17.11 -14.64
CA ASN A 243 1.56 18.32 -14.73
C ASN A 243 2.04 19.40 -13.75
N GLY A 244 2.28 19.04 -12.50
CA GLY A 244 2.72 19.96 -11.46
C GLY A 244 4.11 20.57 -11.70
N GLU A 245 4.93 19.93 -12.54
CA GLU A 245 6.23 20.45 -13.00
C GLU A 245 6.12 21.21 -14.34
N GLY A 246 4.93 21.30 -14.94
CA GLY A 246 4.70 21.91 -16.25
C GLY A 246 5.42 21.17 -17.38
N VAL A 247 5.55 19.85 -17.26
CA VAL A 247 6.08 18.95 -18.30
C VAL A 247 4.98 18.59 -19.30
N ILE A 248 3.75 18.44 -18.80
CA ILE A 248 2.53 18.22 -19.60
C ILE A 248 1.48 19.25 -19.22
N ASP A 249 0.66 19.64 -20.18
CA ASP A 249 -0.52 20.48 -19.92
C ASP A 249 -1.77 19.61 -19.74
N ASP A 250 -1.86 18.50 -20.49
CA ASP A 250 -3.00 17.60 -20.50
C ASP A 250 -2.55 16.13 -20.54
N VAL A 251 -3.42 15.22 -20.06
CA VAL A 251 -3.13 13.76 -20.09
C VAL A 251 -2.90 13.26 -21.52
N SER A 252 -3.51 13.90 -22.52
CA SER A 252 -3.30 13.56 -23.93
C SER A 252 -1.88 13.84 -24.43
N ASP A 253 -1.03 14.56 -23.70
CA ASP A 253 0.40 14.70 -24.03
C ASP A 253 1.17 13.39 -23.81
N ILE A 254 0.62 12.47 -23.01
CA ILE A 254 1.18 11.16 -22.71
C ILE A 254 0.67 10.14 -23.73
N LEU A 255 1.59 9.42 -24.36
CA LEU A 255 1.31 8.32 -25.28
C LEU A 255 1.18 6.98 -24.54
N SER A 256 2.06 6.71 -23.59
CA SER A 256 2.00 5.52 -22.72
C SER A 256 2.66 5.78 -21.37
N VAL A 257 2.23 5.01 -20.37
CA VAL A 257 2.88 4.87 -19.06
C VAL A 257 2.99 3.37 -18.78
N ASP A 258 4.22 2.86 -18.77
CA ASP A 258 4.51 1.46 -18.51
C ASP A 258 5.23 1.35 -17.15
N ILE A 259 4.60 0.66 -16.19
CA ILE A 259 5.11 0.51 -14.82
C ILE A 259 5.62 -0.92 -14.65
N ASP A 260 6.91 -1.06 -14.33
CA ASP A 260 7.55 -2.33 -13.99
C ASP A 260 8.30 -2.17 -12.67
N GLU A 261 7.72 -2.69 -11.59
CA GLU A 261 8.19 -2.52 -10.22
C GLU A 261 8.48 -1.05 -9.86
N ASN A 262 9.76 -0.69 -9.76
CA ASN A 262 10.25 0.63 -9.37
C ASN A 262 10.68 1.49 -10.58
N ARG A 263 10.44 1.02 -11.80
CA ARG A 263 10.71 1.73 -13.05
C ARG A 263 9.40 2.12 -13.71
N VAL A 264 9.33 3.37 -14.17
CA VAL A 264 8.21 3.86 -14.97
C VAL A 264 8.75 4.43 -16.27
N ASP A 265 8.37 3.83 -17.39
CA ASP A 265 8.66 4.33 -18.73
C ASP A 265 7.47 5.15 -19.24
N ILE A 266 7.73 6.36 -19.71
CA ILE A 266 6.73 7.33 -20.12
C ILE A 266 7.08 7.78 -21.54
N GLU A 267 6.15 7.60 -22.47
CA GLU A 267 6.27 8.16 -23.81
C GLU A 267 5.45 9.44 -23.91
N LEU A 268 6.08 10.55 -24.28
CA LEU A 268 5.41 11.85 -24.47
C LEU A 268 5.40 12.25 -25.94
N LYS A 269 4.30 12.86 -26.41
CA LYS A 269 4.16 13.40 -27.78
C LYS A 269 5.28 14.36 -28.15
N ASN A 270 5.62 15.25 -27.22
CA ASN A 270 6.68 16.22 -27.37
C ASN A 270 7.73 15.96 -26.29
N SER A 271 9.00 15.88 -26.68
CA SER A 271 10.08 15.78 -25.69
C SER A 271 10.23 17.14 -25.00
N PRO A 272 10.04 17.24 -23.67
CA PRO A 272 10.40 18.46 -22.97
C PRO A 272 11.90 18.74 -23.19
N VAL A 273 12.30 20.02 -23.19
CA VAL A 273 13.73 20.35 -23.11
C VAL A 273 14.20 20.00 -21.70
N ILE A 274 14.53 18.72 -21.49
CA ILE A 274 15.01 18.20 -20.22
C ILE A 274 16.43 18.74 -20.03
N LYS A 275 16.59 19.81 -19.24
CA LYS A 275 17.89 20.11 -18.65
C LYS A 275 18.14 19.04 -17.60
N SER A 276 18.77 17.93 -18.01
CA SER A 276 19.07 16.80 -17.13
C SER A 276 19.69 17.31 -15.83
N LYS A 277 18.97 17.12 -14.73
CA LYS A 277 19.59 17.11 -13.42
C LYS A 277 19.22 15.76 -12.86
N GLU A 278 20.20 14.86 -12.78
CA GLU A 278 20.10 13.61 -12.01
C GLU A 278 19.76 13.98 -10.55
N LYS A 279 18.47 14.18 -10.27
CA LYS A 279 17.97 14.61 -8.96
C LYS A 279 17.16 13.46 -8.39
N ILE A 280 17.53 13.07 -7.18
CA ILE A 280 16.67 12.28 -6.31
C ILE A 280 15.79 13.28 -5.57
N LEU A 281 14.47 13.15 -5.69
CA LEU A 281 13.53 13.99 -4.96
C LEU A 281 13.20 13.33 -3.63
N TYR A 282 13.69 13.94 -2.55
CA TYR A 282 13.32 13.55 -1.20
C TYR A 282 11.88 13.98 -0.89
N SER A 283 11.11 13.14 -0.21
CA SER A 283 9.67 13.29 0.11
C SER A 283 9.26 14.66 0.69
N ALA A 284 10.17 15.34 1.39
CA ALA A 284 9.95 16.65 2.00
C ALA A 284 10.15 17.86 1.06
N CYS A 285 10.86 17.68 -0.05
CA CYS A 285 11.23 18.75 -0.98
C CYS A 285 10.23 18.78 -2.15
N GLY A 286 9.58 19.93 -2.37
CA GLY A 286 9.01 20.21 -3.69
C GLY A 286 10.17 20.42 -4.66
N VAL A 287 9.98 20.12 -5.94
CA VAL A 287 10.99 20.44 -6.96
C VAL A 287 11.03 21.95 -7.13
N GLY A 288 11.79 22.64 -6.29
CA GLY A 288 12.30 23.95 -6.65
C GLY A 288 13.25 23.74 -7.82
N THR A 289 12.92 24.23 -9.02
CA THR A 289 13.83 24.95 -9.95
C THR A 289 13.36 25.04 -11.41
N SER A 290 12.36 24.31 -11.90
CA SER A 290 11.94 24.42 -13.32
C SER A 290 10.77 25.39 -13.52
N PHE A 291 9.70 25.24 -12.73
CA PHE A 291 8.49 26.04 -12.90
C PHE A 291 8.63 27.46 -12.34
N HIS A 292 9.33 27.65 -11.21
CA HIS A 292 9.63 29.00 -10.69
C HIS A 292 10.38 29.87 -11.70
N ASP A 293 11.31 29.28 -12.46
CA ASP A 293 12.08 29.98 -13.49
C ASP A 293 11.21 30.31 -14.73
N LYS A 294 10.12 29.57 -14.93
CA LYS A 294 9.15 29.78 -16.02
C LYS A 294 7.95 30.64 -15.65
N LEU A 295 7.70 30.93 -14.36
CA LEU A 295 6.55 31.75 -13.91
C LEU A 295 6.55 33.15 -14.54
N ASP A 296 7.72 33.71 -14.83
CA ASP A 296 7.85 35.01 -15.48
C ASP A 296 7.68 34.93 -17.01
N GLN A 297 7.75 33.72 -17.60
CA GLN A 297 7.64 33.47 -19.04
C GLN A 297 6.28 32.90 -19.45
N ILE A 298 5.57 32.23 -18.54
CA ILE A 298 4.25 31.66 -18.78
C ILE A 298 3.20 32.70 -18.35
N VAL A 299 2.41 33.16 -19.32
CA VAL A 299 1.19 33.93 -19.05
C VAL A 299 0.13 32.95 -18.56
N VAL A 300 0.03 32.79 -17.23
CA VAL A 300 -1.08 32.07 -16.61
C VAL A 300 -2.11 33.10 -16.16
N ASP A 301 -3.33 32.96 -16.67
CA ASP A 301 -4.44 33.82 -16.29
C ASP A 301 -4.83 33.61 -14.82
N MET A 302 -5.42 34.65 -14.23
CA MET A 302 -6.03 34.54 -12.91
C MET A 302 -7.15 33.48 -12.96
N LEU A 303 -7.26 32.65 -11.92
CA LEU A 303 -8.36 31.69 -11.80
C LEU A 303 -9.65 32.43 -11.42
N GLU A 304 -10.38 32.86 -12.45
CA GLU A 304 -11.75 33.38 -12.32
C GLU A 304 -12.71 32.21 -12.10
N ASN A 305 -13.23 32.11 -10.88
CA ASN A 305 -14.13 31.03 -10.49
C ASN A 305 -15.05 31.49 -9.35
N ASP A 306 -16.36 31.34 -9.56
CA ASP A 306 -17.42 31.79 -8.64
C ASP A 306 -17.75 30.77 -7.53
N SER A 307 -17.02 29.67 -7.44
CA SER A 307 -17.25 28.64 -6.43
C SER A 307 -17.27 29.23 -5.03
N LYS A 308 -18.36 28.96 -4.31
CA LYS A 308 -18.49 29.30 -2.90
C LYS A 308 -18.28 28.06 -2.05
N VAL A 309 -17.63 28.24 -0.91
CA VAL A 309 -17.47 27.20 0.11
C VAL A 309 -18.05 27.68 1.43
N HIS A 310 -18.94 26.87 1.99
CA HIS A 310 -19.50 27.12 3.31
C HIS A 310 -18.52 26.64 4.39
N PRO A 311 -18.30 27.39 5.49
CA PRO A 311 -17.38 27.01 6.57
C PRO A 311 -17.60 25.61 7.14
N GLU A 312 -18.86 25.17 7.28
CA GLU A 312 -19.17 23.82 7.76
C GLU A 312 -18.62 22.72 6.85
N VAL A 313 -18.54 22.95 5.53
CA VAL A 313 -17.91 22.00 4.59
C VAL A 313 -16.41 21.93 4.85
N VAL A 314 -15.76 23.07 5.12
CA VAL A 314 -14.33 23.12 5.47
C VAL A 314 -14.05 22.35 6.76
N TYR A 315 -14.88 22.55 7.79
CA TYR A 315 -14.75 21.84 9.07
C TYR A 315 -14.98 20.35 8.92
N TRP A 316 -16.00 19.95 8.16
CA TRP A 316 -16.28 18.55 7.88
C TRP A 316 -15.13 17.88 7.12
N LEU A 317 -14.64 18.50 6.03
CA LEU A 317 -13.54 17.95 5.24
C LEU A 317 -12.24 17.82 6.03
N THR A 318 -11.89 18.81 6.85
CA THR A 318 -10.65 18.76 7.64
C THR A 318 -10.73 17.73 8.76
N LYS A 319 -11.92 17.50 9.32
CA LYS A 319 -12.18 16.38 10.24
C LYS A 319 -12.11 15.03 9.50
N TYR A 320 -12.73 14.93 8.33
CA TYR A 320 -12.75 13.72 7.52
C TYR A 320 -11.33 13.33 7.08
N LEU A 321 -10.50 14.28 6.61
CA LEU A 321 -9.09 14.06 6.29
C LEU A 321 -8.31 13.40 7.44
N ALA A 322 -8.58 13.84 8.68
CA ALA A 322 -7.92 13.31 9.87
C ALA A 322 -8.37 11.88 10.23
N GLN A 323 -9.58 11.51 9.83
CA GLN A 323 -10.21 10.23 10.16
C GLN A 323 -9.98 9.17 9.09
N GLU A 324 -9.75 9.57 7.84
CA GLU A 324 -9.71 8.63 6.71
C GLU A 324 -8.39 7.86 6.58
N SER A 325 -7.25 8.45 6.95
CA SER A 325 -5.94 7.81 6.76
C SER A 325 -5.64 6.76 7.83
N GLU A 326 -5.95 5.50 7.55
CA GLU A 326 -5.54 4.36 8.40
C GLU A 326 -4.01 4.21 8.45
N LEU A 327 -3.30 4.46 7.35
CA LEU A 327 -1.85 4.42 7.32
C LEU A 327 -1.22 5.49 8.21
N PHE A 328 -1.77 6.71 8.26
CA PHE A 328 -1.32 7.74 9.20
C PHE A 328 -1.62 7.36 10.64
N LYS A 329 -2.80 6.79 10.94
CA LYS A 329 -3.12 6.31 12.30
C LYS A 329 -2.15 5.23 12.76
N ALA A 330 -1.74 4.34 11.85
CA ALA A 330 -0.88 3.21 12.16
C ALA A 330 0.61 3.59 12.26
N THR A 331 1.09 4.52 11.42
CA THR A 331 2.53 4.81 11.27
C THR A 331 2.94 6.24 11.63
N GLY A 332 2.00 7.19 11.62
CA GLY A 332 2.27 8.63 11.70
C GLY A 332 3.10 9.20 10.54
N GLY A 333 3.47 8.39 9.54
CA GLY A 333 4.53 8.68 8.57
C GLY A 333 4.07 9.22 7.22
N VAL A 334 2.78 9.55 7.06
CA VAL A 334 2.23 10.01 5.77
C VAL A 334 1.48 11.33 5.85
N HIS A 335 1.37 11.97 4.69
CA HIS A 335 0.51 13.10 4.41
C HIS A 335 -0.69 12.67 3.58
N SER A 336 -1.84 13.23 3.90
CA SER A 336 -3.09 13.02 3.16
C SER A 336 -3.53 14.27 2.41
N ALA A 337 -4.24 14.06 1.31
CA ALA A 337 -4.95 15.06 0.53
C ALA A 337 -6.36 14.57 0.17
N ILE A 338 -7.34 15.47 0.19
CA ILE A 338 -8.71 15.26 -0.27
C ILE A 338 -9.04 16.28 -1.33
N TYR A 339 -9.63 15.82 -2.44
CA TYR A 339 -10.33 16.69 -3.37
C TYR A 339 -11.84 16.45 -3.32
N LYS A 340 -12.62 17.53 -3.19
CA LYS A 340 -14.08 17.49 -3.21
C LYS A 340 -14.64 18.30 -4.38
N ILE A 341 -15.53 17.68 -5.14
CA ILE A 341 -16.34 18.35 -6.17
C ILE A 341 -17.77 17.79 -6.17
N GLY A 342 -18.79 18.65 -6.03
CA GLY A 342 -20.16 18.19 -5.80
C GLY A 342 -20.20 17.21 -4.63
N ASP A 343 -20.78 16.02 -4.81
CA ASP A 343 -20.79 14.95 -3.81
C ASP A 343 -19.59 13.99 -3.89
N LYS A 344 -18.75 14.12 -4.91
CA LYS A 344 -17.57 13.26 -5.08
C LYS A 344 -16.44 13.71 -4.17
N ILE A 345 -15.77 12.73 -3.56
CA ILE A 345 -14.62 12.92 -2.69
C ILE A 345 -13.55 11.93 -3.13
N ILE A 346 -12.35 12.44 -3.38
CA ILE A 346 -11.18 11.65 -3.73
C ILE A 346 -10.17 11.85 -2.61
N PHE A 347 -9.68 10.76 -2.04
CA PHE A 347 -8.67 10.75 -1.00
C PHE A 347 -7.40 10.08 -1.52
N LYS A 348 -6.24 10.69 -1.26
CA LYS A 348 -4.93 10.10 -1.54
C LYS A 348 -3.98 10.37 -0.37
N GLU A 349 -3.03 9.47 -0.16
CA GLU A 349 -2.00 9.59 0.87
C GLU A 349 -0.62 9.21 0.31
N ASP A 350 0.42 9.83 0.85
CA ASP A 350 1.80 9.56 0.50
C ASP A 350 2.74 10.03 1.61
N ILE A 351 3.96 9.49 1.70
CA ILE A 351 5.00 9.99 2.62
C ILE A 351 5.28 11.48 2.32
N GLY A 352 5.33 11.85 1.04
CA GLY A 352 5.52 13.22 0.60
C GLY A 352 4.22 13.99 0.50
N ARG A 353 4.13 15.17 1.13
CA ARG A 353 2.95 16.04 0.97
C ARG A 353 2.71 16.50 -0.48
N HIS A 354 3.78 16.63 -1.26
CA HIS A 354 3.69 17.00 -2.68
C HIS A 354 3.14 15.83 -3.49
N ASN A 355 3.65 14.63 -3.26
CA ASN A 355 3.18 13.40 -3.89
C ASN A 355 1.70 13.12 -3.60
N ALA A 356 1.23 13.38 -2.37
CA ALA A 356 -0.19 13.22 -2.04
C ALA A 356 -1.09 14.14 -2.88
N VAL A 357 -0.63 15.37 -3.16
CA VAL A 357 -1.31 16.31 -4.05
C VAL A 357 -1.16 15.91 -5.51
N ASP A 358 0.01 15.45 -5.94
CA ASP A 358 0.24 14.96 -7.30
C ASP A 358 -0.68 13.77 -7.59
N LYS A 359 -0.82 12.80 -6.67
CA LYS A 359 -1.78 11.71 -6.79
C LYS A 359 -3.22 12.17 -6.93
N ILE A 360 -3.61 13.26 -6.27
CA ILE A 360 -4.94 13.86 -6.47
C ILE A 360 -5.03 14.44 -7.89
N ILE A 361 -4.06 15.26 -8.29
CA ILE A 361 -4.08 15.95 -9.59
C ILE A 361 -4.08 14.95 -10.75
N GLY A 362 -3.21 13.93 -10.70
CA GLY A 362 -3.18 12.90 -11.73
C GLY A 362 -4.48 12.11 -11.79
N HIS A 363 -5.09 11.79 -10.65
CA HIS A 363 -6.41 11.16 -10.64
C HIS A 363 -7.47 12.03 -11.33
N LEU A 364 -7.46 13.35 -11.10
CA LEU A 364 -8.39 14.27 -11.74
C LEU A 364 -8.17 14.32 -13.27
N LEU A 365 -6.91 14.39 -13.71
CA LEU A 365 -6.54 14.42 -15.12
C LEU A 365 -6.91 13.12 -15.84
N ASN A 366 -6.52 11.96 -15.27
CA ASN A 366 -6.82 10.63 -15.80
C ASN A 366 -8.34 10.40 -15.96
N ASN A 367 -9.16 10.99 -15.10
CA ASN A 367 -10.61 10.84 -15.11
C ASN A 367 -11.35 12.02 -15.75
N ASN A 368 -10.65 12.96 -16.38
CA ASN A 368 -11.21 14.18 -16.99
C ASN A 368 -12.16 14.95 -16.05
N ILE A 369 -11.80 15.06 -14.77
CA ILE A 369 -12.60 15.72 -13.75
C ILE A 369 -12.24 17.21 -13.71
N TYR A 370 -13.23 18.06 -13.99
CA TYR A 370 -13.08 19.51 -13.90
C TYR A 370 -12.68 19.97 -12.49
N THR A 371 -11.80 20.96 -12.42
CA THR A 371 -11.06 21.31 -11.21
C THR A 371 -11.64 22.47 -10.40
N ASN A 372 -12.96 22.71 -10.51
CA ASN A 372 -13.65 23.76 -9.74
C ASN A 372 -13.92 23.39 -8.27
N GLY A 373 -13.25 22.36 -7.75
CA GLY A 373 -13.47 21.81 -6.42
C GLY A 373 -12.56 22.39 -5.34
N LEU A 374 -12.54 21.71 -4.21
CA LEU A 374 -11.79 22.08 -3.01
C LEU A 374 -10.67 21.06 -2.79
N LEU A 375 -9.42 21.52 -2.69
CA LEU A 375 -8.31 20.67 -2.25
C LEU A 375 -8.02 20.92 -0.77
N VAL A 376 -8.02 19.86 0.03
CA VAL A 376 -7.70 19.87 1.46
C VAL A 376 -6.46 19.02 1.70
N VAL A 377 -5.43 19.59 2.32
CA VAL A 377 -4.16 18.89 2.58
C VAL A 377 -3.80 18.91 4.06
N SER A 378 -3.06 17.88 4.48
CA SER A 378 -2.53 17.79 5.86
C SER A 378 -1.29 18.68 6.06
N GLY A 379 -0.46 18.81 5.02
CA GLY A 379 0.82 19.53 5.04
C GLY A 379 0.69 21.06 4.98
N ARG A 380 1.82 21.75 5.15
CA ARG A 380 1.93 23.23 5.01
C ARG A 380 1.62 23.69 3.59
N LEU A 381 1.07 24.89 3.45
CA LEU A 381 0.79 25.51 2.14
C LEU A 381 2.03 26.29 1.66
N SER A 382 2.91 25.60 0.93
CA SER A 382 4.09 26.20 0.26
C SER A 382 3.70 26.85 -1.07
N SER A 383 4.63 27.61 -1.67
CA SER A 383 4.50 28.09 -3.04
C SER A 383 4.15 26.97 -4.01
N ASP A 384 4.84 25.84 -3.90
CA ASP A 384 4.69 24.72 -4.85
C ASP A 384 3.29 24.11 -4.77
N MET A 385 2.69 24.05 -3.58
CA MET A 385 1.28 23.63 -3.43
C MET A 385 0.34 24.56 -4.18
N VAL A 386 0.56 25.88 -4.09
CA VAL A 386 -0.25 26.88 -4.80
C VAL A 386 -0.06 26.77 -6.31
N LEU A 387 1.17 26.55 -6.77
CA LEU A 387 1.48 26.42 -8.20
C LEU A 387 0.89 25.13 -8.80
N LYS A 388 0.95 24.00 -8.08
CA LYS A 388 0.27 22.77 -8.47
C LYS A 388 -1.25 22.97 -8.57
N CYS A 389 -1.86 23.66 -7.61
CA CYS A 389 -3.26 24.04 -7.71
C CYS A 389 -3.54 24.95 -8.92
N LEU A 390 -2.66 25.90 -9.21
CA LEU A 390 -2.81 26.80 -10.34
C LEU A 390 -2.81 26.04 -11.68
N LEU A 391 -1.83 25.17 -11.90
CA LEU A 391 -1.71 24.35 -13.10
C LEU A 391 -2.88 23.38 -13.23
N ALA A 392 -3.29 22.77 -12.13
CA ALA A 392 -4.49 21.94 -12.07
C ALA A 392 -5.79 22.77 -12.07
N LYS A 393 -5.77 24.10 -12.13
CA LYS A 393 -6.94 25.00 -12.08
C LYS A 393 -7.87 24.80 -10.86
N ILE A 394 -7.30 24.44 -9.72
CA ILE A 394 -8.00 24.26 -8.43
C ILE A 394 -8.12 25.62 -7.70
N PRO A 395 -9.34 26.16 -7.50
CA PRO A 395 -9.53 27.52 -7.00
C PRO A 395 -9.42 27.66 -5.48
N VAL A 396 -9.54 26.58 -4.71
CA VAL A 396 -9.56 26.61 -3.23
C VAL A 396 -8.61 25.57 -2.66
N LEU A 397 -7.66 26.05 -1.84
CA LEU A 397 -6.66 25.24 -1.15
C LEU A 397 -6.76 25.43 0.36
N ILE A 398 -7.03 24.34 1.08
CA ILE A 398 -7.32 24.30 2.51
C ILE A 398 -6.26 23.45 3.21
N SER A 399 -5.80 23.87 4.39
CA SER A 399 -4.93 23.05 5.23
C SER A 399 -5.19 23.23 6.72
N ARG A 400 -4.91 22.16 7.48
CA ARG A 400 -4.80 22.18 8.95
C ARG A 400 -3.55 22.91 9.44
N SER A 401 -2.59 23.17 8.55
CA SER A 401 -1.27 23.76 8.81
C SER A 401 -1.17 25.20 8.31
N ALA A 402 0.00 25.82 8.53
CA ALA A 402 0.28 27.20 8.14
C ALA A 402 0.60 27.35 6.63
N PRO A 403 0.26 28.50 6.02
CA PRO A 403 0.85 28.91 4.75
C PRO A 403 2.20 29.61 4.91
N THR A 404 2.95 29.69 3.81
CA THR A 404 4.18 30.49 3.72
C THR A 404 3.91 31.86 3.07
N SER A 405 4.78 32.84 3.28
CA SER A 405 4.58 34.20 2.73
C SER A 405 4.54 34.22 1.20
N LEU A 406 5.39 33.43 0.53
CA LEU A 406 5.36 33.31 -0.93
C LEU A 406 4.08 32.63 -1.42
N ALA A 407 3.57 31.63 -0.71
CA ALA A 407 2.29 30.98 -1.05
C ALA A 407 1.13 31.98 -1.02
N ILE A 408 1.07 32.84 0.01
CA ILE A 408 0.05 33.89 0.12
C ILE A 408 0.13 34.84 -1.08
N ARG A 409 1.33 35.34 -1.41
CA ARG A 409 1.53 36.25 -2.56
C ARG A 409 1.10 35.63 -3.89
N LEU A 410 1.46 34.37 -4.13
CA LEU A 410 1.08 33.67 -5.36
C LEU A 410 -0.43 33.42 -5.40
N ALA A 411 -1.04 32.99 -4.29
CA ALA A 411 -2.47 32.74 -4.23
C ALA A 411 -3.30 34.02 -4.45
N GLU A 412 -2.83 35.16 -3.93
CA GLU A 412 -3.44 36.46 -4.20
C GLU A 412 -3.31 36.86 -5.67
N LYS A 413 -2.09 36.77 -6.23
CA LYS A 413 -1.82 37.10 -7.63
C LYS A 413 -2.68 36.29 -8.61
N TYR A 414 -2.85 35.00 -8.36
CA TYR A 414 -3.53 34.09 -9.30
C TYR A 414 -4.97 33.74 -8.89
N GLY A 415 -5.54 34.41 -7.89
CA GLY A 415 -6.95 34.25 -7.55
C GLY A 415 -7.29 32.93 -6.85
N ILE A 416 -6.36 32.29 -6.14
CA ILE A 416 -6.61 31.07 -5.34
C ILE A 416 -7.02 31.44 -3.91
N THR A 417 -8.10 30.84 -3.40
CA THR A 417 -8.51 30.99 -1.99
C THR A 417 -7.66 30.09 -1.10
N LEU A 418 -6.87 30.69 -0.22
CA LEU A 418 -5.94 29.98 0.67
C LEU A 418 -6.46 30.00 2.11
N ILE A 419 -6.78 28.83 2.65
CA ILE A 419 -7.31 28.66 4.01
C ILE A 419 -6.33 27.82 4.83
N GLY A 420 -5.77 28.38 5.89
CA GLY A 420 -4.85 27.70 6.79
C GLY A 420 -5.40 27.53 8.20
N PHE A 421 -4.75 26.70 9.01
CA PHE A 421 -5.16 26.39 10.39
C PHE A 421 -6.63 25.97 10.51
N ALA A 422 -7.20 25.35 9.48
CA ALA A 422 -8.57 24.88 9.49
C ALA A 422 -8.69 23.64 10.38
N ARG A 423 -9.25 23.80 11.57
CA ARG A 423 -9.43 22.73 12.56
C ARG A 423 -10.59 23.04 13.50
N SER A 424 -11.35 22.02 13.86
CA SER A 424 -12.56 22.18 14.68
C SER A 424 -13.52 23.19 14.03
N LYS A 425 -13.87 24.29 14.70
CA LYS A 425 -14.70 25.38 14.15
C LYS A 425 -13.90 26.69 13.97
N LYS A 426 -12.63 26.58 13.59
CA LYS A 426 -11.73 27.73 13.36
C LYS A 426 -10.94 27.53 12.09
N MET A 427 -10.70 28.62 11.36
CA MET A 427 -9.84 28.68 10.17
C MET A 427 -9.38 30.12 9.95
N ASN A 428 -8.25 30.28 9.26
CA ASN A 428 -7.76 31.58 8.81
C ASN A 428 -7.82 31.62 7.28
N VAL A 429 -8.54 32.59 6.73
CA VAL A 429 -8.59 32.83 5.28
C VAL A 429 -7.57 33.90 4.94
N TYR A 430 -6.57 33.55 4.15
CA TYR A 430 -5.44 34.43 3.82
C TYR A 430 -5.63 35.19 2.52
N THR A 431 -6.33 34.60 1.55
CA THR A 431 -6.53 35.19 0.21
C THR A 431 -7.93 34.86 -0.31
N ASN A 432 -8.46 35.73 -1.18
CA ASN A 432 -9.70 35.50 -1.94
C ASN A 432 -10.88 35.03 -1.06
N GLY A 433 -11.06 35.69 0.08
CA GLY A 433 -12.06 35.32 1.09
C GLY A 433 -13.51 35.50 0.64
N PHE A 434 -13.75 36.21 -0.47
CA PHE A 434 -15.07 36.31 -1.09
C PHE A 434 -15.68 34.96 -1.47
N ARG A 435 -14.88 33.88 -1.61
CA ARG A 435 -15.37 32.51 -1.84
C ARG A 435 -15.90 31.82 -0.57
N VAL A 436 -15.56 32.31 0.61
CA VAL A 436 -16.09 31.77 1.86
C VAL A 436 -17.41 32.47 2.15
N SER A 437 -18.53 31.76 1.98
CA SER A 437 -19.84 32.37 2.20
C SER A 437 -20.17 32.45 3.70
N GLU A 438 -20.76 33.57 4.13
CA GLU A 438 -21.42 33.63 5.43
C GLU A 438 -22.70 32.76 5.42
N LEU A 439 -23.09 32.28 6.61
CA LEU A 439 -24.45 31.76 6.80
C LEU A 439 -25.43 32.89 6.44
N VAL A 440 -26.27 32.68 5.42
CA VAL A 440 -27.51 33.44 5.34
C VAL A 440 -28.32 33.01 6.55
N LYS A 441 -28.36 33.86 7.58
CA LYS A 441 -29.14 33.63 8.81
C LYS A 441 -30.63 33.55 8.53
#